data_AF-A0A966XIU0-F1
#
_entry.id   AF-A0A966XIU0-F1
#
_cell.length_a   1.000
_cell.length_b   1.000
_cell.length_c   1.000
_cell.angle_alpha   90.00
_cell.angle_beta   90.00
_cell.angle_gamma   90.00
#
_symmetry.space_group_name_H-M   'P 1'
#
loop_
_entity.id
_entity.type
_entity.pdbx_description
1 polymer ?
#
loop_
_entity_poly.entity_id
_entity_poly.type
_entity_poly.pdbx_seq_one_letter_code
_entity_poly.pdbx_strand_id
1 'polypeptide(L)'
;PPNEPFVFFDTDTLICGELCEVPFDFARPSASLRREGTWPVLELYGPGYTEIWKSLYDMFGLDFESSLDLSYPDEYWKRYLYFNAGFFYYKCPKIFGDRLTEFAVKIRDNRPEALRLQSFDPWLDQVTLPLVIHSLNGSADALPSGYLDGITSCHYRYLPLLYAREKDAMIACCEAAAAPNKIKKALKENETFRRFIYQGRGKKVRDLFDQENLPRRERAIRNRIKSAGLWMR
;
A
#
# COMPACT_ATOMS: atom_id res chain seq x y z
N PRO A 1 1.20 17.99 13.79
CA PRO A 1 1.65 18.57 15.08
C PRO A 1 3.00 17.95 15.45
N PRO A 2 4.00 18.72 15.90
CA PRO A 2 5.26 18.13 16.38
C PRO A 2 5.02 17.30 17.65
N ASN A 3 5.78 16.22 17.82
CA ASN A 3 5.80 15.36 19.02
C ASN A 3 4.48 14.66 19.37
N GLU A 4 3.56 14.53 18.42
CA GLU A 4 2.34 13.75 18.59
C GLU A 4 2.38 12.50 17.70
N PRO A 5 2.01 11.32 18.23
CA PRO A 5 1.82 10.13 17.42
C PRO A 5 0.83 10.37 16.29
N PHE A 6 1.11 9.78 15.14
CA PHE A 6 0.21 9.84 14.00
C PHE A 6 0.16 8.51 13.26
N VAL A 7 -0.97 8.30 12.59
CA VAL A 7 -1.13 7.30 11.55
C VAL A 7 -1.71 7.98 10.32
N PHE A 8 -1.10 7.73 9.17
CA PHE A 8 -1.59 8.12 7.86
C PHE A 8 -2.37 6.96 7.25
N PHE A 9 -3.46 7.30 6.57
CA PHE A 9 -4.21 6.38 5.72
C PHE A 9 -4.44 7.03 4.36
N ASP A 10 -4.25 6.28 3.29
CA ASP A 10 -4.66 6.73 1.97
C ASP A 10 -6.19 6.85 1.88
N THR A 11 -6.65 7.71 0.98
CA THR A 11 -8.04 8.12 0.80
C THR A 11 -8.99 6.97 0.46
N ASP A 12 -8.45 5.88 -0.10
CA ASP A 12 -9.14 4.65 -0.46
C ASP A 12 -8.97 3.55 0.60
N THR A 13 -8.91 3.96 1.88
CA THR A 13 -8.92 3.07 3.04
C THR A 13 -10.29 3.07 3.71
N LEU A 14 -10.85 1.87 3.92
CA LEU A 14 -12.01 1.67 4.80
C LEU A 14 -11.53 1.38 6.23
N ILE A 15 -12.17 1.99 7.22
CA ILE A 15 -11.98 1.67 8.64
C ILE A 15 -13.21 0.88 9.10
N CYS A 16 -12.99 -0.37 9.47
CA CYS A 16 -14.04 -1.35 9.77
C CYS A 16 -13.99 -1.90 11.20
N GLY A 17 -12.92 -1.58 11.95
CA GLY A 17 -12.80 -1.89 13.37
C GLY A 17 -12.24 -0.70 14.15
N GLU A 18 -12.06 -0.90 15.46
CA GLU A 18 -11.57 0.15 16.36
C GLU A 18 -10.07 0.38 16.18
N LEU A 19 -9.70 1.62 15.82
CA LEU A 19 -8.30 2.01 15.65
C LEU A 19 -7.51 1.95 16.97
N CYS A 20 -8.17 2.13 18.10
CA CYS A 20 -7.57 2.06 19.42
C CYS A 20 -7.16 0.64 19.84
N GLU A 21 -7.70 -0.40 19.17
CA GLU A 21 -7.32 -1.80 19.43
C GLU A 21 -6.07 -2.22 18.66
N VAL A 22 -5.60 -1.40 17.71
CA VAL A 22 -4.37 -1.66 16.95
C VAL A 22 -3.16 -1.43 17.87
N PRO A 23 -2.29 -2.44 18.08
CA PRO A 23 -1.17 -2.35 19.01
C PRO A 23 0.01 -1.57 18.40
N PHE A 24 -0.17 -0.28 18.18
CA PHE A 24 0.87 0.59 17.63
C PHE A 24 2.05 0.75 18.61
N ASP A 25 3.24 0.37 18.18
CA ASP A 25 4.49 0.87 18.76
C ASP A 25 4.95 2.10 17.97
N PHE A 26 4.51 3.30 18.38
CA PHE A 26 4.89 4.53 17.68
C PHE A 26 6.40 4.86 17.74
N ALA A 27 7.18 4.17 18.57
CA ALA A 27 8.64 4.31 18.57
C ALA A 27 9.29 3.59 17.39
N ARG A 28 8.64 2.55 16.84
CA ARG A 28 9.10 1.74 15.70
C ARG A 28 8.11 1.84 14.54
N PRO A 29 8.36 2.72 13.54
CA PRO A 29 7.42 2.92 12.45
C PRO A 29 7.31 1.68 11.57
N SER A 30 6.15 1.53 10.94
CA SER A 30 5.93 0.56 9.86
C SER A 30 4.94 1.13 8.85
N ALA A 31 4.68 0.36 7.79
CA ALA A 31 3.77 0.71 6.72
C ALA A 31 3.09 -0.52 6.13
N SER A 32 2.16 -0.30 5.20
CA SER A 32 1.39 -1.38 4.60
C SER A 32 2.26 -2.41 3.89
N LEU A 33 2.10 -3.68 4.30
CA LEU A 33 2.65 -4.85 3.62
C LEU A 33 1.73 -5.38 2.52
N ARG A 34 0.62 -4.68 2.21
CA ARG A 34 -0.32 -5.05 1.15
C ARG A 34 0.24 -4.63 -0.22
N ARG A 35 1.24 -5.37 -0.70
CA ARG A 35 2.08 -4.99 -1.86
C ARG A 35 2.26 -6.12 -2.87
N GLU A 36 2.57 -5.75 -4.10
CA GLU A 36 3.01 -6.65 -5.17
C GLU A 36 4.41 -6.21 -5.66
N GLY A 37 5.18 -7.10 -6.29
CA GLY A 37 6.49 -6.77 -6.87
C GLY A 37 6.37 -5.95 -8.15
N THR A 38 5.80 -4.74 -8.05
CA THR A 38 5.61 -3.80 -9.16
C THR A 38 6.80 -2.86 -9.38
N TRP A 39 7.67 -2.77 -8.39
CA TRP A 39 8.90 -2.00 -8.43
C TRP A 39 9.96 -2.68 -7.52
N PRO A 40 11.26 -2.67 -7.87
CA PRO A 40 11.83 -2.29 -9.17
C PRO A 40 11.36 -3.18 -10.34
N VAL A 41 11.46 -2.65 -11.56
CA VAL A 41 11.30 -3.43 -12.80
C VAL A 41 12.68 -3.78 -13.33
N LEU A 42 13.01 -5.07 -13.36
CA LEU A 42 14.31 -5.53 -13.86
C LEU A 42 14.36 -5.52 -15.38
N GLU A 43 15.52 -5.12 -15.91
CA GLU A 43 15.86 -5.16 -17.33
C GLU A 43 16.83 -6.30 -17.61
N LEU A 44 16.84 -6.87 -18.82
CA LEU A 44 17.62 -8.07 -19.16
C LEU A 44 19.13 -7.95 -18.87
N TYR A 45 19.68 -6.74 -19.05
CA TYR A 45 21.09 -6.41 -18.77
C TYR A 45 21.22 -5.27 -17.75
N GLY A 46 20.16 -5.05 -16.98
CA GLY A 46 20.12 -4.02 -15.96
C GLY A 46 20.62 -4.51 -14.60
N PRO A 47 20.68 -3.61 -13.62
CA PRO A 47 20.98 -3.96 -12.25
C PRO A 47 19.89 -4.86 -11.67
N GLY A 48 20.30 -5.79 -10.80
CA GLY A 48 19.41 -6.66 -10.03
C GLY A 48 18.69 -5.92 -8.90
N TYR A 49 17.78 -6.60 -8.21
CA TYR A 49 17.09 -6.04 -7.05
C TYR A 49 18.07 -5.65 -5.94
N THR A 50 19.07 -6.48 -5.65
CA THR A 50 20.10 -6.19 -4.64
C THR A 50 20.84 -4.91 -4.98
N GLU A 51 21.28 -4.74 -6.22
CA GLU A 51 22.04 -3.57 -6.63
C GLU A 51 21.19 -2.29 -6.56
N ILE A 52 19.93 -2.36 -7.02
CA ILE A 52 19.01 -1.22 -6.98
C ILE A 52 18.76 -0.79 -5.53
N TRP A 53 18.35 -1.71 -4.66
CA TRP A 53 18.05 -1.38 -3.27
C TRP A 53 19.30 -0.95 -2.51
N LYS A 54 20.41 -1.67 -2.64
CA LYS A 54 21.65 -1.31 -1.97
C LYS A 54 22.13 0.09 -2.35
N SER A 55 22.04 0.47 -3.63
CA SER A 55 22.44 1.81 -4.06
C SER A 55 21.63 2.94 -3.40
N LEU A 56 20.35 2.68 -3.06
CA LEU A 56 19.53 3.61 -2.28
C LEU A 56 19.98 3.66 -0.81
N TYR A 57 20.27 2.52 -0.19
CA TYR A 57 20.77 2.50 1.20
C TYR A 57 22.13 3.19 1.32
N ASP A 58 23.04 2.94 0.38
CA ASP A 58 24.36 3.57 0.30
C ASP A 58 24.24 5.11 0.16
N MET A 59 23.27 5.60 -0.64
CA MET A 59 22.99 7.04 -0.79
C MET A 59 22.66 7.77 0.53
N PHE A 60 22.08 7.05 1.49
CA PHE A 60 21.65 7.59 2.79
C PHE A 60 22.50 7.09 3.96
N GLY A 61 23.52 6.26 3.71
CA GLY A 61 24.38 5.68 4.75
C GLY A 61 23.63 4.74 5.70
N LEU A 62 22.64 4.01 5.20
CA LEU A 62 21.82 3.06 5.98
C LEU A 62 22.40 1.64 5.91
N ASP A 63 22.18 0.85 6.97
CA ASP A 63 22.59 -0.55 7.03
C ASP A 63 21.66 -1.44 6.19
N PHE A 64 22.04 -1.68 4.93
CA PHE A 64 21.29 -2.49 3.98
C PHE A 64 21.07 -3.93 4.46
N GLU A 65 22.10 -4.58 5.00
CA GLU A 65 22.05 -6.00 5.37
C GLU A 65 21.01 -6.25 6.48
N SER A 66 20.92 -5.33 7.46
CA SER A 66 19.92 -5.39 8.53
C SER A 66 18.47 -5.30 8.06
N SER A 67 18.23 -4.81 6.84
CA SER A 67 16.89 -4.63 6.27
C SER A 67 16.35 -5.85 5.54
N LEU A 68 17.21 -6.86 5.28
CA LEU A 68 16.89 -8.00 4.42
C LEU A 68 16.07 -9.07 5.15
N ASP A 69 15.07 -9.63 4.47
CA ASP A 69 14.41 -10.86 4.87
C ASP A 69 15.10 -12.07 4.21
N LEU A 70 16.02 -12.68 4.96
CA LEU A 70 16.83 -13.81 4.50
C LEU A 70 16.04 -15.12 4.31
N SER A 71 14.75 -15.18 4.69
CA SER A 71 13.90 -16.32 4.37
C SER A 71 13.59 -16.44 2.88
N TYR A 72 13.77 -15.35 2.14
CA TYR A 72 13.63 -15.30 0.70
C TYR A 72 15.00 -15.40 -0.01
N PRO A 73 15.07 -16.09 -1.17
CA PRO A 73 16.30 -16.18 -1.94
C PRO A 73 16.73 -14.80 -2.45
N ASP A 74 18.03 -14.69 -2.75
CA ASP A 74 18.57 -13.51 -3.42
C ASP A 74 17.82 -13.22 -4.72
N GLU A 75 17.73 -11.94 -5.08
CA GLU A 75 17.01 -11.44 -6.26
C GLU A 75 15.49 -11.73 -6.26
N TYR A 76 14.91 -12.08 -5.10
CA TYR A 76 13.46 -12.12 -4.93
C TYR A 76 12.94 -10.83 -4.27
N TRP A 77 12.01 -10.14 -4.92
CA TRP A 77 11.55 -8.81 -4.49
C TRP A 77 11.10 -8.71 -3.02
N LYS A 78 10.57 -9.78 -2.41
CA LYS A 78 10.15 -9.77 -0.99
C LYS A 78 11.31 -9.77 0.00
N ARG A 79 12.52 -10.16 -0.45
CA ARG A 79 13.74 -10.12 0.36
C ARG A 79 14.08 -8.70 0.81
N TYR A 80 13.71 -7.70 0.00
CA TYR A 80 14.04 -6.31 0.26
C TYR A 80 12.85 -5.59 0.92
N LEU A 81 13.17 -4.67 1.83
CA LEU A 81 12.17 -3.82 2.48
C LEU A 81 11.51 -2.91 1.44
N TYR A 82 10.21 -3.11 1.19
CA TYR A 82 9.47 -2.37 0.17
C TYR A 82 8.03 -2.17 0.63
N PHE A 83 7.46 -0.98 0.79
CA PHE A 83 6.10 -0.86 1.35
C PHE A 83 5.07 -0.37 0.33
N ASN A 84 3.81 -0.68 0.58
CA ASN A 84 2.70 0.08 0.00
C ASN A 84 2.47 1.33 0.88
N ALA A 85 2.26 2.49 0.27
CA ALA A 85 1.98 3.75 0.96
C ALA A 85 0.54 3.89 1.49
N GLY A 86 -0.26 2.81 1.50
CA GLY A 86 -1.65 2.83 1.96
C GLY A 86 -1.84 3.20 3.44
N PHE A 87 -0.87 2.85 4.29
CA PHE A 87 -0.77 3.40 5.64
C PHE A 87 0.69 3.46 6.09
N PHE A 88 0.99 4.37 7.00
CA PHE A 88 2.23 4.39 7.79
C PHE A 88 2.03 5.20 9.07
N TYR A 89 2.84 4.95 10.09
CA TYR A 89 2.68 5.61 11.40
C TYR A 89 4.04 5.88 12.04
N TYR A 90 4.09 6.89 12.91
CA TYR A 90 5.26 7.17 13.74
C TYR A 90 4.90 8.11 14.91
N LYS A 91 5.81 8.27 15.89
CA LYS A 91 5.64 9.14 17.06
C LYS A 91 5.61 10.66 16.76
N CYS A 92 6.01 11.09 15.57
CA CYS A 92 6.06 12.52 15.23
C CYS A 92 5.95 12.76 13.72
N PRO A 93 4.88 13.40 13.23
CA PRO A 93 4.69 13.67 11.80
C PRO A 93 5.69 14.70 11.26
N LYS A 94 6.22 15.61 12.11
CA LYS A 94 7.23 16.58 11.66
C LYS A 94 8.55 15.88 11.30
N ILE A 95 9.06 15.03 12.20
CA ILE A 95 10.28 14.26 11.95
C ILE A 95 10.11 13.35 10.73
N PHE A 96 8.98 12.64 10.66
CA PHE A 96 8.71 11.74 9.55
C PHE A 96 8.59 12.48 8.21
N GLY A 97 7.80 13.56 8.19
CA GLY A 97 7.57 14.36 6.98
C GLY A 97 8.83 15.07 6.48
N ASP A 98 9.67 15.59 7.38
CA ASP A 98 10.94 16.20 7.01
C ASP A 98 11.88 15.17 6.37
N ARG A 99 12.00 13.99 6.99
CA ARG A 99 12.83 12.90 6.47
C ARG A 99 12.33 12.37 5.13
N LEU A 100 11.01 12.17 5.01
CA LEU A 100 10.36 11.73 3.78
C LEU A 100 10.59 12.73 2.64
N THR A 101 10.43 14.02 2.92
CA THR A 101 10.66 15.09 1.93
C THR A 101 12.12 15.14 1.52
N GLU A 102 13.05 15.14 2.47
CA GLU A 102 14.49 15.13 2.21
C GLU A 102 14.89 13.96 1.32
N PHE A 103 14.47 12.75 1.68
CA PHE A 103 14.85 11.54 0.95
C PHE A 103 14.21 11.50 -0.43
N ALA A 104 12.91 11.81 -0.55
CA ALA A 104 12.19 11.81 -1.82
C ALA A 104 12.79 12.83 -2.81
N VAL A 105 13.10 14.04 -2.35
CA VAL A 105 13.74 15.08 -3.17
C VAL A 105 15.13 14.62 -3.63
N LYS A 106 15.95 14.06 -2.72
CA LYS A 106 17.28 13.58 -3.06
C LYS A 106 17.24 12.43 -4.08
N ILE A 107 16.33 11.47 -3.92
CA ILE A 107 16.13 10.37 -4.88
C ILE A 107 15.68 10.90 -6.24
N ARG A 108 14.71 11.81 -6.26
CA ARG A 108 14.18 12.39 -7.50
C ARG A 108 15.26 13.13 -8.29
N ASP A 109 16.04 13.97 -7.59
CA ASP A 109 16.95 14.94 -8.22
C ASP A 109 18.36 14.37 -8.42
N ASN A 110 18.79 13.39 -7.61
CA ASN A 110 20.16 12.86 -7.61
C ASN A 110 20.20 11.32 -7.59
N ARG A 111 19.31 10.65 -8.34
CA ARG A 111 19.20 9.18 -8.32
C ARG A 111 20.54 8.47 -8.62
N PRO A 112 20.83 7.33 -7.97
CA PRO A 112 22.00 6.52 -8.31
C PRO A 112 21.92 5.97 -9.74
N GLU A 113 23.08 5.61 -10.27
CA GLU A 113 23.24 5.00 -11.59
C GLU A 113 22.34 3.78 -11.81
N ALA A 114 22.25 2.90 -10.80
CA ALA A 114 21.43 1.70 -10.82
C ALA A 114 19.92 2.00 -10.99
N LEU A 115 19.47 3.22 -10.68
CA LEU A 115 18.06 3.62 -10.79
C LEU A 115 17.76 4.38 -12.09
N ARG A 116 18.72 4.52 -13.01
CA ARG A 116 18.51 5.33 -14.23
C ARG A 116 17.28 4.89 -15.02
N LEU A 117 17.03 3.58 -15.12
CA LEU A 117 15.93 3.01 -15.90
C LEU A 117 14.62 2.89 -15.11
N GLN A 118 14.62 3.22 -13.81
CA GLN A 118 13.45 3.06 -12.96
C GLN A 118 12.50 4.27 -13.07
N SER A 119 11.21 3.99 -13.13
CA SER A 119 10.17 5.02 -12.99
C SER A 119 9.92 5.34 -11.51
N PHE A 120 9.77 6.63 -11.20
CA PHE A 120 9.34 7.12 -9.90
C PHE A 120 7.90 7.67 -9.91
N ASP A 121 7.25 7.69 -11.07
CA ASP A 121 5.83 8.02 -11.17
C ASP A 121 5.06 6.70 -11.40
N PRO A 122 4.14 6.30 -10.51
CA PRO A 122 3.70 6.97 -9.26
C PRO A 122 4.48 6.53 -8.01
N TRP A 123 5.60 5.83 -8.14
CA TRP A 123 6.21 5.03 -7.06
C TRP A 123 7.14 5.76 -6.07
N LEU A 124 7.40 7.06 -6.23
CA LEU A 124 8.43 7.77 -5.44
C LEU A 124 8.23 7.61 -3.92
N ASP A 125 7.00 7.66 -3.46
CA ASP A 125 6.62 7.43 -2.07
C ASP A 125 6.99 6.01 -1.61
N GLN A 126 6.64 4.98 -2.37
CA GLN A 126 6.93 3.59 -2.06
C GLN A 126 8.42 3.25 -2.15
N VAL A 127 9.19 3.95 -2.98
CA VAL A 127 10.65 3.85 -3.04
C VAL A 127 11.29 4.48 -1.81
N THR A 128 10.76 5.61 -1.36
CA THR A 128 11.33 6.41 -0.26
C THR A 128 10.96 5.84 1.11
N LEU A 129 9.74 5.34 1.27
CA LEU A 129 9.16 4.92 2.54
C LEU A 129 9.99 3.86 3.29
N PRO A 130 10.54 2.82 2.63
CA PRO A 130 11.42 1.84 3.30
C PRO A 130 12.66 2.48 3.95
N LEU A 131 13.30 3.41 3.26
CA LEU A 131 14.52 4.09 3.72
C LEU A 131 14.21 4.98 4.92
N VAL A 132 13.10 5.72 4.87
CA VAL A 132 12.64 6.57 5.98
C VAL A 132 12.32 5.71 7.21
N ILE A 133 11.54 4.64 7.03
CA ILE A 133 11.18 3.72 8.11
C ILE A 133 12.43 3.11 8.74
N HIS A 134 13.37 2.61 7.94
CA HIS A 134 14.61 2.04 8.44
C HIS A 134 15.48 3.06 9.17
N SER A 135 15.61 4.29 8.64
CA SER A 135 16.35 5.38 9.30
C SER A 135 15.76 5.80 10.66
N LEU A 136 14.51 5.44 10.92
CA LEU A 136 13.79 5.71 12.17
C LEU A 136 13.67 4.47 13.07
N ASN A 137 14.50 3.44 12.83
CA ASN A 137 14.53 2.14 13.53
C ASN A 137 13.22 1.34 13.39
N GLY A 138 12.49 1.57 12.30
CA GLY A 138 11.29 0.83 11.93
C GLY A 138 11.60 -0.40 11.08
N SER A 139 10.59 -1.23 10.90
CA SER A 139 10.73 -2.51 10.20
C SER A 139 9.38 -3.05 9.71
N ALA A 140 9.41 -4.09 8.86
CA ALA A 140 8.20 -4.72 8.35
C ALA A 140 7.40 -5.45 9.44
N ASP A 141 8.06 -5.92 10.49
CA ASP A 141 7.49 -6.69 11.60
C ASP A 141 7.08 -5.82 12.80
N ALA A 142 7.26 -4.50 12.74
CA ALA A 142 6.94 -3.59 13.85
C ALA A 142 5.44 -3.49 14.18
N LEU A 143 4.55 -3.88 13.25
CA LEU A 143 3.11 -4.01 13.50
C LEU A 143 2.69 -5.48 13.35
N PRO A 144 2.00 -6.08 14.34
CA PRO A 144 1.42 -7.41 14.19
C PRO A 144 0.51 -7.51 12.96
N SER A 145 0.63 -8.62 12.22
CA SER A 145 -0.17 -8.85 11.04
C SER A 145 -1.66 -9.04 11.39
N GLY A 146 -2.54 -8.70 10.44
CA GLY A 146 -3.97 -8.93 10.57
C GLY A 146 -4.78 -7.78 11.16
N TYR A 147 -4.15 -6.71 11.66
CA TYR A 147 -4.86 -5.49 12.10
C TYR A 147 -5.18 -4.56 10.93
N LEU A 148 -4.21 -3.72 10.52
CA LEU A 148 -4.34 -2.85 9.36
C LEU A 148 -4.22 -3.68 8.07
N ASP A 149 -5.04 -3.34 7.07
CA ASP A 149 -5.27 -4.18 5.87
C ASP A 149 -5.75 -5.61 6.20
N GLY A 150 -6.33 -5.80 7.39
CA GLY A 150 -6.76 -7.08 7.95
C GLY A 150 -8.17 -7.01 8.52
N ILE A 151 -8.32 -6.80 9.83
CA ILE A 151 -9.62 -6.70 10.51
C ILE A 151 -10.04 -5.25 10.75
N THR A 152 -9.09 -4.34 10.97
CA THR A 152 -9.37 -2.96 11.37
C THR A 152 -9.53 -2.04 10.17
N SER A 153 -8.73 -2.25 9.12
CA SER A 153 -8.79 -1.44 7.91
C SER A 153 -8.67 -2.26 6.63
N CYS A 154 -9.06 -1.66 5.51
CA CYS A 154 -8.92 -2.23 4.19
C CYS A 154 -8.59 -1.13 3.16
N HIS A 155 -7.33 -1.06 2.73
CA HIS A 155 -6.92 -0.29 1.55
C HIS A 155 -7.39 -0.99 0.28
N TYR A 156 -8.49 -0.50 -0.31
CA TYR A 156 -9.19 -1.21 -1.38
C TYR A 156 -8.69 -0.87 -2.79
N ARG A 157 -7.92 0.21 -2.99
CA ARG A 157 -7.36 0.70 -4.26
C ARG A 157 -8.39 1.16 -5.29
N TYR A 158 -9.30 0.27 -5.66
CA TYR A 158 -10.39 0.52 -6.59
C TYR A 158 -11.64 -0.21 -6.10
N LEU A 159 -12.82 0.43 -6.20
CA LEU A 159 -14.08 -0.21 -5.84
C LEU A 159 -14.32 -1.57 -6.55
N PRO A 160 -14.00 -1.75 -7.83
CA PRO A 160 -14.06 -3.09 -8.42
C PRO A 160 -13.21 -4.14 -7.70
N LEU A 161 -12.04 -3.78 -7.17
CA LEU A 161 -11.22 -4.71 -6.40
C LEU A 161 -11.81 -5.00 -5.03
N LEU A 162 -12.39 -3.99 -4.36
CA LEU A 162 -13.13 -4.16 -3.09
C LEU A 162 -14.14 -5.31 -3.21
N TYR A 163 -15.04 -5.22 -4.19
CA TYR A 163 -16.09 -6.23 -4.38
C TYR A 163 -15.54 -7.56 -4.93
N ALA A 164 -14.44 -7.56 -5.67
CA ALA A 164 -13.92 -8.78 -6.27
C ALA A 164 -13.23 -9.71 -5.27
N ARG A 165 -12.44 -9.17 -4.32
CA ARG A 165 -11.49 -9.97 -3.53
C ARG A 165 -11.56 -9.80 -2.02
N GLU A 166 -12.18 -8.73 -1.51
CA GLU A 166 -12.18 -8.50 -0.07
C GLU A 166 -13.23 -9.38 0.63
N LYS A 167 -13.11 -9.54 1.95
CA LYS A 167 -14.06 -10.31 2.75
C LYS A 167 -15.44 -9.63 2.76
N ASP A 168 -16.50 -10.41 2.91
CA ASP A 168 -17.88 -9.88 2.98
C ASP A 168 -18.04 -8.83 4.09
N ALA A 169 -17.33 -9.00 5.21
CA ALA A 169 -17.31 -8.01 6.29
C ALA A 169 -16.81 -6.62 5.85
N MET A 170 -15.82 -6.56 4.94
CA MET A 170 -15.30 -5.29 4.41
C MET A 170 -16.26 -4.63 3.44
N ILE A 171 -16.96 -5.44 2.63
CA ILE A 171 -18.02 -4.97 1.75
C ILE A 171 -19.18 -4.42 2.57
N ALA A 172 -19.63 -5.16 3.59
CA ALA A 172 -20.69 -4.73 4.49
C ALA A 172 -20.32 -3.44 5.23
N CYS A 173 -19.07 -3.33 5.70
CA CYS A 173 -18.53 -2.09 6.29
C CYS A 173 -18.59 -0.90 5.31
N CYS A 174 -18.19 -1.10 4.04
CA CYS A 174 -18.30 -0.06 3.01
C CYS A 174 -19.75 0.38 2.77
N GLU A 175 -20.66 -0.58 2.61
CA GLU A 175 -22.07 -0.32 2.36
C GLU A 175 -22.75 0.37 3.57
N ALA A 176 -22.40 -0.04 4.79
CA ALA A 176 -22.87 0.59 6.02
C ALA A 176 -22.36 2.03 6.17
N ALA A 177 -21.07 2.27 5.90
CA ALA A 177 -20.49 3.62 5.91
C ALA A 177 -21.13 4.53 4.85
N ALA A 178 -21.55 3.95 3.72
CA ALA A 178 -22.20 4.67 2.63
C ALA A 178 -23.71 4.87 2.83
N ALA A 179 -24.35 4.16 3.78
CA ALA A 179 -25.80 4.18 3.97
C ALA A 179 -26.40 5.53 4.41
N PRO A 180 -25.77 6.34 5.30
CA PRO A 180 -26.35 7.59 5.77
C PRO A 180 -26.65 8.57 4.63
N ASN A 181 -27.84 9.19 4.64
CA ASN A 181 -28.32 10.03 3.53
C ASN A 181 -27.36 11.17 3.13
N LYS A 182 -26.67 11.79 4.09
CA LYS A 182 -25.68 12.84 3.83
C LYS A 182 -24.50 12.31 3.01
N ILE A 183 -23.98 11.14 3.39
CA ILE A 183 -22.86 10.47 2.71
C ILE A 183 -23.33 9.96 1.34
N LYS A 184 -24.51 9.33 1.29
CA LYS A 184 -25.12 8.87 0.04
C LYS A 184 -25.28 9.96 -1.02
N LYS A 185 -25.67 11.17 -0.62
CA LYS A 185 -25.76 12.31 -1.54
C LYS A 185 -24.39 12.66 -2.14
N ALA A 186 -23.37 12.81 -1.29
CA ALA A 186 -22.00 13.07 -1.73
C ALA A 186 -21.44 11.96 -2.63
N LEU A 187 -21.55 10.69 -2.21
CA LEU A 187 -21.02 9.55 -2.97
C LEU A 187 -21.70 9.36 -4.34
N LYS A 188 -22.94 9.84 -4.51
CA LYS A 188 -23.64 9.76 -5.81
C LYS A 188 -23.10 10.73 -6.86
N GLU A 189 -22.33 11.75 -6.46
CA GLU A 189 -21.68 12.67 -7.38
C GLU A 189 -20.53 11.99 -8.15
N ASN A 190 -19.90 10.97 -7.54
CA ASN A 190 -18.93 10.13 -8.21
C ASN A 190 -19.60 8.93 -8.90
N GLU A 191 -19.35 8.77 -10.21
CA GLU A 191 -19.99 7.72 -11.02
C GLU A 191 -19.65 6.30 -10.55
N THR A 192 -18.40 6.07 -10.15
CA THR A 192 -17.90 4.78 -9.68
C THR A 192 -18.61 4.37 -8.39
N PHE A 193 -18.60 5.24 -7.38
CA PHE A 193 -19.34 4.98 -6.12
C PHE A 193 -20.83 4.77 -6.36
N ARG A 194 -21.45 5.64 -7.17
CA ARG A 194 -22.88 5.53 -7.50
C ARG A 194 -23.24 4.17 -8.07
N ARG A 195 -22.48 3.71 -9.05
CA ARG A 195 -22.77 2.47 -9.79
C ARG A 195 -22.50 1.23 -8.95
N PHE A 196 -21.39 1.23 -8.22
CA PHE A 196 -20.95 0.07 -7.44
C PHE A 196 -21.81 -0.14 -6.20
N ILE A 197 -22.00 0.91 -5.39
CA ILE A 197 -22.69 0.80 -4.10
C ILE A 197 -24.21 0.83 -4.27
N TYR A 198 -24.76 1.70 -5.13
CA TYR A 198 -26.22 1.92 -5.18
C TYR A 198 -26.95 1.32 -6.38
N GLN A 199 -26.24 0.94 -7.45
CA GLN A 199 -26.85 0.41 -8.69
C GLN A 199 -26.44 -1.04 -8.99
N GLY A 200 -25.92 -1.74 -7.98
CA GLY A 200 -25.68 -3.18 -8.02
C GLY A 200 -24.49 -3.62 -8.88
N ARG A 201 -23.62 -2.72 -9.36
CA ARG A 201 -22.38 -3.16 -10.04
C ARG A 201 -21.41 -3.88 -9.10
N GLY A 202 -21.39 -3.51 -7.82
CA GLY A 202 -20.56 -4.21 -6.82
C GLY A 202 -20.91 -5.69 -6.74
N LYS A 203 -22.20 -6.00 -6.56
CA LYS A 203 -22.71 -7.38 -6.59
C LYS A 203 -22.36 -8.10 -7.90
N LYS A 204 -22.56 -7.45 -9.06
CA LYS A 204 -22.19 -8.05 -10.35
C LYS A 204 -20.70 -8.39 -10.45
N VAL A 205 -19.81 -7.59 -9.87
CA VAL A 205 -18.38 -7.91 -9.79
C VAL A 205 -18.14 -9.07 -8.84
N ARG A 206 -18.76 -9.07 -7.66
CA ARG A 206 -18.67 -10.18 -6.69
C ARG A 206 -19.03 -11.52 -7.33
N ASP A 207 -20.13 -11.55 -8.08
CA ASP A 207 -20.66 -12.75 -8.76
C ASP A 207 -19.72 -13.30 -9.85
N LEU A 208 -18.71 -12.53 -10.30
CA LEU A 208 -17.69 -13.05 -11.23
C LEU A 208 -16.67 -13.96 -10.55
N PHE A 209 -16.57 -13.96 -9.23
CA PHE A 209 -15.46 -14.61 -8.52
C PHE A 209 -15.98 -15.59 -7.47
N ASP A 210 -15.45 -16.81 -7.54
CA ASP A 210 -15.50 -17.75 -6.44
C ASP A 210 -14.55 -17.25 -5.34
N GLN A 211 -15.11 -16.91 -4.17
CA GLN A 211 -14.36 -16.31 -3.07
C GLN A 211 -13.43 -17.30 -2.38
N GLU A 212 -13.72 -18.60 -2.49
CA GLU A 212 -12.87 -19.67 -1.97
C GLU A 212 -11.74 -20.02 -2.97
N ASN A 213 -11.81 -19.52 -4.20
CA ASN A 213 -10.85 -19.81 -5.27
C ASN A 213 -10.51 -18.57 -6.12
N LEU A 214 -10.05 -17.52 -5.45
CA LEU A 214 -9.62 -16.29 -6.11
C LEU A 214 -8.34 -16.48 -6.93
N PRO A 215 -8.21 -15.83 -8.10
CA PRO A 215 -6.96 -15.82 -8.84
C PRO A 215 -5.81 -15.26 -7.99
N ARG A 216 -4.67 -15.96 -7.98
CA ARG A 216 -3.49 -15.59 -7.15
C ARG A 216 -2.87 -14.22 -7.47
N ARG A 217 -3.07 -13.70 -8.69
CA ARG A 217 -2.48 -12.43 -9.16
C ARG A 217 -3.58 -11.39 -9.36
N GLU A 218 -3.40 -10.18 -8.81
CA GLU A 218 -4.39 -9.10 -8.98
C GLU A 218 -4.62 -8.79 -10.47
N ARG A 219 -3.60 -8.90 -11.32
CA ARG A 219 -3.72 -8.72 -12.78
C ARG A 219 -4.80 -9.62 -13.39
N ALA A 220 -4.94 -10.87 -12.94
CA ALA A 220 -5.95 -11.78 -13.45
C ALA A 220 -7.37 -11.35 -13.04
N ILE A 221 -7.54 -10.90 -11.78
CA ILE A 221 -8.78 -10.31 -11.26
C ILE A 221 -9.16 -9.09 -12.11
N ARG A 222 -8.24 -8.15 -12.28
CA ARG A 222 -8.45 -6.92 -13.07
C ARG A 222 -8.85 -7.22 -14.51
N ASN A 223 -8.17 -8.17 -15.16
CA ASN A 223 -8.49 -8.56 -16.53
C ASN A 223 -9.91 -9.12 -16.65
N ARG A 224 -10.33 -10.01 -15.73
CA ARG A 224 -11.68 -10.57 -15.73
C ARG A 224 -12.76 -9.49 -15.55
N ILE A 225 -12.55 -8.55 -14.64
CA ILE A 225 -13.47 -7.41 -14.43
C ILE A 225 -13.55 -6.52 -15.68
N LYS A 226 -12.41 -6.24 -16.32
CA LYS A 226 -12.34 -5.45 -17.56
C LYS A 226 -13.08 -6.15 -18.70
N SER A 227 -12.88 -7.45 -18.88
CA SER A 227 -13.57 -8.25 -19.90
C SER A 227 -15.09 -8.26 -19.69
N ALA A 228 -15.56 -8.17 -18.45
CA ALA A 228 -16.98 -8.05 -18.12
C ALA A 228 -17.54 -6.61 -18.26
N GLY A 229 -16.72 -5.62 -18.67
CA GLY A 229 -17.15 -4.22 -18.79
C GLY A 229 -17.44 -3.53 -17.45
N LEU A 230 -16.95 -4.09 -16.34
CA LEU A 230 -17.22 -3.61 -14.99
C LEU A 230 -16.03 -2.83 -14.40
N TRP A 231 -14.95 -2.61 -15.13
CA TRP A 231 -13.80 -1.85 -14.63
C TRP A 231 -14.06 -0.35 -14.67
N MET A 232 -13.96 0.32 -13.53
CA MET A 232 -14.04 1.78 -13.39
C MET A 232 -12.90 2.24 -12.46
N ARG A 233 -12.27 3.37 -12.81
CA ARG A 233 -11.27 4.02 -11.98
C ARG A 233 -11.89 5.19 -11.24
#